data_AF-A0A939ZC34-F1
#
_entry.id   AF-A0A939ZC34-F1
#
_cell.length_a   1.000
_cell.length_b   1.000
_cell.length_c   1.000
_cell.angle_alpha   90.00
_cell.angle_beta   90.00
_cell.angle_gamma   90.00
#
_symmetry.space_group_name_H-M   'P 1'
#
loop_
_entity.id
_entity.type
_entity.pdbx_description
1 polymer ?
#
loop_
_entity_poly.entity_id
_entity_poly.type
_entity_poly.pdbx_seq_one_letter_code
_entity_poly.pdbx_strand_id
1 'polypeptide(L)' 'MTHEEILEIVRRIFRDVFDDEDLEVNDSTNSSDIEDWDSLEHITLVVSMEKEFNLKFDLKEVNELANVGEMVDLIASKL' A
#
# COMPACT_ATOMS: atom_id res chain seq x y z
N MET A 1 -5.63 2.81 -14.79
CA MET A 1 -4.23 3.23 -14.56
C MET A 1 -3.33 2.04 -14.83
N THR A 2 -2.06 2.26 -15.13
CA THR A 2 -1.05 1.19 -15.26
C THR A 2 -0.52 0.78 -13.90
N HIS A 3 0.06 -0.42 -13.81
CA HIS A 3 0.69 -0.94 -12.59
C HIS A 3 1.74 0.03 -12.03
N GLU A 4 2.61 0.54 -12.91
CA GLU A 4 3.66 1.49 -12.55
C GLU A 4 3.10 2.79 -11.99
N GLU A 5 2.04 3.35 -12.60
CA GLU A 5 1.38 4.57 -12.07
C GLU A 5 0.80 4.37 -10.67
N ILE A 6 0.21 3.20 -10.39
CA ILE A 6 -0.33 2.88 -9.07
C ILE A 6 0.81 2.67 -8.08
N LEU A 7 1.86 1.95 -8.46
CA LEU A 7 3.03 1.69 -7.62
C LEU A 7 3.75 2.99 -7.22
N GLU A 8 3.87 3.98 -8.11
CA GLU A 8 4.43 5.30 -7.77
C GLU A 8 3.61 6.01 -6.68
N ILE A 9 2.27 5.95 -6.77
CA ILE A 9 1.38 6.56 -5.78
C ILE A 9 1.45 5.80 -4.46
N VAL A 10 1.45 4.46 -4.51
CA VAL A 10 1.63 3.61 -3.32
C VAL A 10 2.96 3.92 -2.66
N ARG A 11 4.05 4.03 -3.42
CA ARG A 11 5.36 4.45 -2.89
C ARG A 11 5.29 5.77 -2.14
N ARG A 12 4.60 6.78 -2.69
CA ARG A 12 4.41 8.06 -2.00
C ARG A 12 3.65 7.89 -0.68
N ILE A 13 2.57 7.11 -0.68
CA ILE A 13 1.78 6.84 0.54
C ILE A 13 2.65 6.14 1.60
N PHE A 14 3.49 5.19 1.21
CA PHE A 14 4.43 4.56 2.13
C PHE A 14 5.36 5.59 2.78
N ARG A 15 5.97 6.47 1.98
CA ARG A 15 6.83 7.55 2.50
C ARG A 15 6.11 8.47 3.47
N ASP A 16 4.87 8.83 3.14
CA ASP A 16 4.04 9.69 4.00
C ASP A 16 3.64 9.01 5.32
N VAL A 17 3.38 7.69 5.31
CA VAL A 17 2.97 6.94 6.49
C VAL A 17 4.14 6.62 7.41
N PHE A 18 5.30 6.28 6.84
CA PHE A 18 6.52 5.94 7.58
C PHE A 18 7.41 7.16 7.88
N ASP A 19 7.03 8.37 7.43
CA ASP A 19 7.83 9.60 7.56
C ASP A 19 9.27 9.43 7.04
N ASP A 20 9.43 8.66 5.96
CA ASP A 20 10.71 8.31 5.35
C ASP A 20 10.67 8.60 3.85
N GLU A 21 11.28 9.72 3.42
CA GLU A 21 11.32 10.14 2.01
C GLU A 21 12.20 9.24 1.12
N ASP A 22 13.16 8.52 1.72
CA ASP A 22 14.10 7.65 1.02
C ASP A 22 13.58 6.20 0.96
N LEU A 23 12.43 5.91 1.56
CA LEU A 23 11.82 4.59 1.53
C LEU A 23 11.51 4.17 0.08
N GLU A 24 12.15 3.08 -0.33
CA GLU A 24 11.91 2.42 -1.60
C GLU A 24 11.13 1.13 -1.38
N VAL A 25 9.91 1.09 -1.90
CA VAL A 25 9.10 -0.14 -1.93
C VAL A 25 8.88 -0.63 -3.35
N ASN A 26 8.88 -1.94 -3.51
CA ASN A 26 8.62 -2.65 -4.75
C ASN A 26 7.58 -3.74 -4.51
N ASP A 27 7.15 -4.43 -5.57
CA ASP A 27 6.08 -5.43 -5.48
C ASP A 27 6.35 -6.55 -4.44
N SER A 28 7.61 -6.88 -4.17
CA SER A 28 7.97 -7.91 -3.19
C SER A 28 8.11 -7.41 -1.74
N THR A 29 8.13 -6.08 -1.54
CA THR A 29 8.23 -5.47 -0.22
C THR A 29 7.03 -5.85 0.63
N ASN A 30 7.29 -6.37 1.83
CA ASN A 30 6.30 -6.79 2.81
C ASN A 30 6.65 -6.24 4.21
N SER A 31 5.79 -6.50 5.20
CA SER A 31 5.98 -6.00 6.57
C SER A 31 7.22 -6.56 7.29
N SER A 32 7.87 -7.60 6.77
CA SER A 32 9.16 -8.06 7.32
C SER A 32 10.35 -7.26 6.80
N ASP A 33 10.18 -6.50 5.71
CA ASP A 33 11.26 -5.68 5.13
C ASP A 33 11.32 -4.27 5.75
N ILE A 34 10.23 -3.84 6.41
CA ILE A 34 10.11 -2.52 7.05
C ILE A 34 9.88 -2.73 8.54
N GLU A 35 10.84 -2.36 9.38
CA GLU A 35 10.80 -2.58 10.83
C GLU A 35 9.60 -1.90 11.50
N ASP A 36 9.24 -0.70 11.03
CA ASP A 36 8.13 0.09 11.56
C ASP A 36 6.77 -0.32 11.00
N TRP A 37 6.70 -1.31 10.09
CA TRP A 37 5.43 -1.75 9.51
C TRP A 37 4.69 -2.72 10.42
N ASP A 38 3.91 -2.17 11.35
CA ASP A 38 3.02 -2.92 12.22
C ASP A 38 1.55 -2.93 11.75
N SER A 39 0.64 -3.46 12.57
CA SER A 39 -0.79 -3.54 12.25
C SER A 39 -1.46 -2.16 12.12
N LEU A 40 -1.00 -1.16 12.87
CA LEU A 40 -1.50 0.21 12.85
C LEU A 40 -1.09 0.92 11.55
N GLU A 41 0.16 0.75 11.13
CA GLU A 41 0.68 1.27 9.86
C GLU A 41 -0.03 0.58 8.71
N HIS A 42 -0.27 -0.74 8.79
CA HIS A 42 -1.07 -1.47 7.78
C HIS A 42 -2.47 -0.87 7.63
N ILE A 43 -3.18 -0.61 8.74
CA ILE A 43 -4.49 0.05 8.71
C ILE A 43 -4.38 1.46 8.11
N THR A 44 -3.35 2.21 8.48
CA THR A 44 -3.15 3.59 8.02
C THR A 44 -2.86 3.63 6.52
N LEU A 45 -2.02 2.73 6.01
CA LEU A 45 -1.74 2.56 4.58
C LEU A 45 -3.03 2.31 3.80
N VAL A 46 -3.83 1.34 4.24
CA VAL A 46 -5.10 0.98 3.61
C VAL A 46 -6.03 2.20 3.55
N VAL A 47 -6.20 2.91 4.66
CA VAL A 47 -7.07 4.11 4.72
C VAL A 47 -6.54 5.23 3.82
N SER A 48 -5.22 5.41 3.73
CA SER A 48 -4.61 6.41 2.84
C SER A 48 -4.82 6.04 1.37
N MET A 49 -4.69 4.75 1.00
CA MET A 49 -4.97 4.26 -0.34
C MET A 49 -6.45 4.41 -0.71
N GLU A 50 -7.38 4.08 0.20
CA GLU A 50 -8.82 4.29 -0.01
C GLU A 50 -9.13 5.76 -0.35
N LYS A 51 -8.51 6.70 0.37
CA LYS A 51 -8.69 8.13 0.13
C LYS A 51 -8.08 8.58 -1.20
N GLU A 52 -6.85 8.16 -1.47
CA GLU A 52 -6.11 8.60 -2.67
C GLU A 52 -6.77 8.11 -3.95
N PHE A 53 -7.19 6.84 -3.99
CA PHE A 53 -7.85 6.24 -5.15
C PHE A 53 -9.38 6.40 -5.13
N ASN A 54 -9.94 6.98 -4.06
CA ASN A 54 -11.38 7.06 -3.82
C ASN A 54 -12.08 5.69 -3.92
N LEU A 55 -11.47 4.68 -3.29
CA LEU A 55 -11.90 3.28 -3.26
C LEU A 55 -12.32 2.87 -1.85
N LYS A 56 -12.93 1.68 -1.74
CA LYS A 56 -13.18 1.01 -0.46
C LYS A 56 -12.73 -0.44 -0.53
N PHE A 57 -12.02 -0.87 0.50
CA PHE A 57 -11.58 -2.25 0.69
C PHE A 57 -12.40 -2.89 1.81
N ASP A 58 -12.78 -4.15 1.60
CA ASP A 58 -13.36 -4.95 2.67
C ASP A 58 -12.26 -5.51 3.57
N LEU A 59 -12.59 -5.75 4.84
CA LEU A 59 -11.65 -6.32 5.82
C LEU A 59 -10.99 -7.61 5.32
N LYS A 60 -11.70 -8.42 4.54
CA LYS A 60 -11.14 -9.65 3.98
C LYS A 60 -10.03 -9.36 2.98
N GLU A 61 -10.25 -8.42 2.07
CA GLU A 61 -9.26 -8.02 1.06
C GLU A 61 -8.01 -7.48 1.75
N VAL A 62 -8.18 -6.63 2.77
CA VAL A 62 -7.08 -6.05 3.55
C VAL A 62 -6.25 -7.09 4.30
N ASN A 63 -6.89 -8.14 4.83
CA ASN A 63 -6.21 -9.22 5.52
C ASN A 63 -5.47 -10.17 4.57
N GLU A 64 -5.80 -10.17 3.28
CA GLU A 64 -5.14 -10.99 2.27
C GLU A 64 -3.91 -10.30 1.66
N LEU A 65 -3.70 -9.00 1.93
CA LEU A 65 -2.53 -8.23 1.44
C LEU A 65 -1.26 -8.60 2.22
N ALA A 66 -0.37 -9.36 1.58
CA ALA A 66 0.90 -9.78 2.16
C ALA A 66 2.11 -8.93 1.71
N ASN A 67 2.02 -8.26 0.56
CA ASN A 67 3.08 -7.42 0.00
C ASN A 67 2.51 -6.25 -0.81
N VAL A 68 3.37 -5.29 -1.15
CA VAL A 68 3.00 -4.09 -1.92
C VAL A 68 2.45 -4.44 -3.30
N GLY A 69 2.95 -5.49 -3.96
CA GLY A 69 2.45 -5.91 -5.26
C GLY A 69 0.98 -6.31 -5.22
N GLU A 70 0.57 -7.08 -4.21
CA GLU A 70 -0.83 -7.44 -3.99
C GLU A 70 -1.71 -6.21 -3.68
N MET A 71 -1.16 -5.19 -3.02
CA MET A 71 -1.88 -3.92 -2.81
C MET A 71 -2.13 -3.21 -4.13
N VAL A 72 -1.10 -3.11 -4.98
CA VAL A 72 -1.18 -2.50 -6.30
C VAL A 72 -2.17 -3.26 -7.20
N ASP A 73 -2.10 -4.59 -7.20
CA ASP A 73 -3.01 -5.45 -7.96
C ASP A 73 -4.47 -5.28 -7.49
N LEU A 74 -4.69 -5.21 -6.18
CA LEU A 74 -6.02 -4.99 -5.62
C LEU A 74 -6.58 -3.63 -6.04
N ILE A 75 -5.77 -2.57 -5.97
CA ILE A 75 -6.16 -1.22 -6.44
C ILE A 75 -6.48 -1.27 -7.93
N ALA A 76 -5.59 -1.86 -8.74
CA ALA A 76 -5.76 -2.01 -10.18
C ALA A 76 -7.05 -2.76 -10.53
N SER A 77 -7.44 -3.76 -9.75
CA SER A 77 -8.67 -4.53 -9.97
C SER A 77 -9.96 -3.73 -9.72
N LYS A 78 -9.88 -2.63 -8.97
CA LYS A 78 -11.03 -1.80 -8.55
C LYS A 78 -11.12 -0.46 -9.29
N LEU A 79 -10.07 -0.05 -10.01
CA LEU A 79 -10.02 1.15 -10.86
C LEU A 79 -10.59 0.89 -12.26
#